data_AF-A0A8X6K478-F1
#
_entry.id   AF-A0A8X6K478-F1
#
_cell.length_a   1.000
_cell.length_b   1.000
_cell.length_c   1.000
_cell.angle_alpha   90.00
_cell.angle_beta   90.00
_cell.angle_gamma   90.00
#
_symmetry.space_group_name_H-M   'P 1'
#
loop_
_entity.id
_entity.type
_entity.pdbx_description
1 polymer ?
#
loop_
_entity_poly.entity_id
_entity_poly.type
_entity_poly.pdbx_seq_one_letter_code
_entity_poly.pdbx_strand_id
1 'polypeptide(L)'
;MVVFSEGASASALGVATFQTALISALLLSGLLCDRFGIGVEEKKYFTPWRITGALFAVIATIFVVSPQWHSTSFILLAILPFLAGLLAGWQPAGNAKVAEATGSMLVSITWNFIVGFCVLGAALAIRIALGHVTIQLPDTWWMYLGGPLGLLSIGLMAILVRGLGLLMLGVASTAGQLLGSVLIDELIPSLGNTVYLVTIIGTLFALVGAIVTTIPEYRASKMAQRMEVSE
;
A
#
# COMPACT_ATOMS: atom_id res chain seq x y z
N MET A 1 -0.96 -9.58 6.49
CA MET A 1 -1.63 -8.50 7.25
C MET A 1 -2.45 -7.60 6.36
N VAL A 2 -1.90 -7.02 5.27
CA VAL A 2 -2.67 -6.17 4.33
C VAL A 2 -3.94 -6.86 3.82
N VAL A 3 -3.83 -8.07 3.27
CA VAL A 3 -4.99 -8.83 2.77
C VAL A 3 -6.08 -9.05 3.82
N PHE A 4 -5.68 -9.36 5.05
CA PHE A 4 -6.62 -9.51 6.17
C PHE A 4 -7.28 -8.17 6.52
N SER A 5 -6.48 -7.10 6.58
CA SER A 5 -6.95 -5.74 6.81
C SER A 5 -7.97 -5.31 5.75
N GLU A 6 -7.68 -5.56 4.47
CA GLU A 6 -8.59 -5.28 3.35
C GLU A 6 -9.93 -6.00 3.54
N GLY A 7 -9.89 -7.32 3.73
CA GLY A 7 -11.12 -8.11 3.90
C GLY A 7 -11.93 -7.76 5.15
N ALA A 8 -11.27 -7.29 6.22
CA ALA A 8 -11.93 -6.97 7.48
C ALA A 8 -12.45 -5.53 7.59
N SER A 9 -11.84 -4.57 6.87
CA SER A 9 -12.08 -3.14 7.11
C SER A 9 -12.42 -2.32 5.86
N ALA A 10 -12.05 -2.75 4.65
CA ALA A 10 -12.20 -1.90 3.46
C ALA A 10 -13.66 -1.57 3.16
N SER A 11 -14.58 -2.54 3.30
CA SER A 11 -16.01 -2.33 3.06
C SER A 11 -16.65 -1.38 4.08
N ALA A 12 -16.17 -1.38 5.33
CA ALA A 12 -16.68 -0.53 6.39
C ALA A 12 -16.08 0.88 6.37
N LEU A 13 -14.80 1.03 5.98
CA LEU A 13 -14.09 2.31 5.96
C LEU A 13 -14.29 3.11 4.67
N GLY A 14 -14.52 2.41 3.56
CA GLY A 14 -14.44 2.98 2.22
C GLY A 14 -13.05 2.80 1.67
N VAL A 15 -12.95 2.65 0.35
CA VAL A 15 -11.70 2.36 -0.33
C VAL A 15 -10.75 3.54 -0.18
N ALA A 16 -11.23 4.78 -0.24
CA ALA A 16 -10.41 5.99 -0.11
C ALA A 16 -9.78 6.13 1.28
N THR A 17 -10.58 5.94 2.34
CA THR A 17 -10.09 5.97 3.73
C THR A 17 -9.08 4.88 3.98
N PHE A 18 -9.40 3.65 3.56
CA PHE A 18 -8.52 2.48 3.68
C PHE A 18 -7.18 2.73 2.98
N GLN A 19 -7.23 3.12 1.70
CA GLN A 19 -6.04 3.29 0.88
C GLN A 19 -5.16 4.44 1.36
N THR A 20 -5.78 5.54 1.79
CA THR A 20 -5.04 6.70 2.33
C THR A 20 -4.32 6.35 3.63
N ALA A 21 -4.98 5.65 4.55
CA ALA A 21 -4.35 5.20 5.80
C ALA A 21 -3.21 4.20 5.53
N LEU A 22 -3.43 3.23 4.64
CA LEU A 22 -2.43 2.23 4.24
C LEU A 22 -1.19 2.88 3.62
N ILE A 23 -1.38 3.75 2.62
CA ILE A 23 -0.27 4.41 1.91
C ILE A 23 0.50 5.35 2.83
N SER A 24 -0.20 6.06 3.71
CA SER A 24 0.45 6.95 4.67
C SER A 24 1.38 6.19 5.61
N ALA A 25 0.93 5.03 6.10
CA ALA A 25 1.75 4.14 6.90
C ALA A 25 2.90 3.50 6.10
N LEU A 26 2.69 3.16 4.82
CA LEU A 26 3.77 2.70 3.92
C LEU A 26 4.89 3.73 3.81
N LEU A 27 4.53 5.02 3.64
CA LEU A 27 5.51 6.10 3.55
C LEU A 27 6.31 6.24 4.85
N LEU A 28 5.63 6.23 6.00
CA LEU A 28 6.29 6.27 7.31
C LEU A 28 7.21 5.07 7.52
N SER A 29 6.75 3.88 7.17
CA SER A 29 7.52 2.64 7.26
C SER A 29 8.75 2.68 6.35
N GLY A 30 8.61 3.16 5.12
CA GLY A 30 9.73 3.34 4.18
C GLY A 30 10.81 4.27 4.75
N LEU A 31 10.41 5.40 5.35
CA LEU A 31 11.35 6.30 6.03
C LEU A 31 12.10 5.61 7.18
N LEU A 32 11.42 4.76 7.95
CA LEU A 32 12.05 4.00 9.03
C LEU A 32 13.02 2.94 8.49
N CYS A 33 12.62 2.16 7.48
CA CYS A 33 13.48 1.19 6.80
C CYS A 33 14.78 1.85 6.30
N ASP A 34 14.63 2.98 5.61
CA ASP A 34 15.74 3.75 5.06
C ASP A 34 16.69 4.28 6.16
N ARG A 35 16.14 4.71 7.29
CA ARG A 35 16.93 5.18 8.43
C ARG A 35 17.70 4.05 9.11
N PHE A 36 17.07 2.89 9.27
CA PHE A 36 17.71 1.72 9.86
C PHE A 36 18.67 1.02 8.90
N GLY A 37 18.65 1.37 7.61
CA GLY A 37 19.48 0.75 6.58
C GLY A 37 18.99 -0.62 6.14
N ILE A 38 17.69 -0.90 6.31
CA ILE A 38 17.11 -2.18 5.93
C ILE A 38 16.74 -2.12 4.45
N GLY A 39 17.41 -2.95 3.64
CA GLY A 39 17.16 -3.04 2.19
C GLY A 39 17.82 -1.97 1.34
N VAL A 40 18.69 -1.14 1.91
CA VAL A 40 19.49 -0.13 1.20
C VAL A 40 20.98 -0.36 1.45
N GLU A 41 21.81 -0.08 0.45
CA GLU A 41 23.28 -0.22 0.56
C GLU A 41 23.87 0.81 1.53
N GLU A 42 23.34 2.04 1.49
CA GLU A 42 23.72 3.11 2.40
C GLU A 42 22.52 3.61 3.20
N LYS A 43 22.74 3.84 4.49
CA LYS A 43 21.72 4.42 5.38
C LYS A 43 21.35 5.82 4.90
N LYS A 44 20.06 6.02 4.59
CA LYS A 44 19.57 7.34 4.18
C LYS A 44 19.18 8.16 5.40
N TYR A 45 19.47 9.46 5.33
CA TYR A 45 19.10 10.41 6.38
C TYR A 45 17.69 10.96 6.17
N PHE A 46 17.10 11.48 7.25
CA PHE A 46 15.84 12.22 7.17
C PHE A 46 16.09 13.57 6.51
N THR A 47 15.87 13.62 5.19
CA THR A 47 15.92 14.88 4.45
C THR A 47 14.67 15.70 4.75
N PRO A 48 14.73 17.05 4.63
CA PRO A 48 13.56 17.90 4.80
C PRO A 48 12.38 17.45 3.91
N TRP A 49 12.66 17.06 2.67
CA TRP A 49 11.66 16.54 1.73
C TRP A 49 10.94 15.29 2.26
N ARG A 50 11.69 14.31 2.74
CA ARG A 50 11.13 13.07 3.31
C ARG A 50 10.28 13.36 4.55
N ILE A 51 10.75 14.23 5.44
CA ILE A 51 9.99 14.64 6.63
C ILE A 51 8.69 15.34 6.22
N THR A 52 8.75 16.30 5.29
CA THR A 52 7.56 17.02 4.83
C THR A 52 6.54 16.09 4.16
N GLY A 53 7.00 15.12 3.37
CA GLY A 53 6.12 14.15 2.73
C GLY A 53 5.45 13.20 3.74
N ALA A 54 6.20 12.75 4.74
CA ALA A 54 5.67 11.97 5.86
C ALA A 54 4.64 12.76 6.70
N LEU A 55 4.88 14.06 6.94
CA LEU A 55 3.92 14.92 7.62
C LEU A 55 2.62 15.06 6.82
N PHE A 56 2.71 15.27 5.50
CA PHE A 56 1.52 15.29 4.64
C PHE A 56 0.73 13.99 4.69
N ALA A 57 1.40 12.84 4.72
CA ALA A 57 0.76 11.54 4.87
C ALA A 57 0.03 11.37 6.21
N VAL A 58 0.63 11.81 7.32
CA VAL A 58 -0.02 11.79 8.63
C VAL A 58 -1.25 12.71 8.65
N ILE A 59 -1.12 13.93 8.13
CA ILE A 59 -2.23 14.89 8.03
C ILE A 59 -3.35 14.33 7.15
N ALA A 60 -3.01 13.70 6.03
CA ALA A 60 -3.95 13.03 5.15
C ALA A 60 -4.78 11.98 5.89
N THR A 61 -4.13 11.10 6.67
CA THR A 61 -4.79 10.07 7.47
C THR A 61 -5.74 10.68 8.50
N ILE A 62 -5.33 11.77 9.15
CA ILE A 62 -6.16 12.51 10.10
C ILE A 62 -7.41 13.07 9.39
N PHE A 63 -7.24 13.66 8.21
CA PHE A 63 -8.34 14.25 7.43
C PHE A 63 -9.36 13.20 6.97
N VAL A 64 -8.91 12.09 6.39
CA VAL A 64 -9.84 11.05 5.91
C VAL A 64 -10.61 10.35 7.04
N VAL A 65 -10.04 10.29 8.26
CA VAL A 65 -10.71 9.70 9.44
C VAL A 65 -11.57 10.72 10.20
N SER A 66 -11.32 12.03 10.04
CA SER A 66 -11.97 13.10 10.80
C SER A 66 -13.50 13.10 10.81
N PRO A 67 -14.23 12.75 9.72
CA PRO A 67 -15.70 12.73 9.76
C PRO A 67 -16.26 11.73 10.77
N GLN A 68 -15.49 10.68 11.09
CA GLN A 68 -15.93 9.52 11.86
C GLN A 68 -15.28 9.42 13.24
N TRP A 69 -14.69 10.52 13.76
CA TRP A 69 -14.06 10.55 15.09
C TRP A 69 -14.99 10.19 16.25
N HIS A 70 -16.29 10.33 16.07
CA HIS A 70 -17.28 9.95 17.06
C HIS A 70 -17.51 8.43 17.14
N SER A 71 -17.08 7.67 16.12
CA SER A 71 -17.28 6.23 16.03
C SER A 71 -16.01 5.47 16.41
N THR A 72 -15.97 4.95 17.64
CA THR A 72 -14.86 4.11 18.12
C THR A 72 -14.61 2.91 17.21
N SER A 73 -15.67 2.24 16.74
CA SER A 73 -15.55 1.10 15.83
C SER A 73 -14.89 1.48 14.52
N PHE A 74 -15.22 2.66 13.96
CA PHE A 74 -14.60 3.15 12.74
C PHE A 74 -13.11 3.43 12.94
N ILE A 75 -12.74 4.09 14.05
CA ILE A 75 -11.34 4.37 14.37
C ILE A 75 -10.56 3.07 14.53
N LEU A 76 -11.10 2.09 15.27
CA LEU A 76 -10.46 0.78 15.44
C LEU A 76 -10.24 0.08 14.10
N LEU A 77 -11.22 0.15 13.19
CA LEU A 77 -11.07 -0.40 11.85
C LEU A 77 -10.02 0.38 11.03
N ALA A 78 -9.95 1.70 11.14
CA ALA A 78 -8.97 2.53 10.43
C ALA A 78 -7.52 2.30 10.91
N ILE A 79 -7.34 1.82 12.14
CA ILE A 79 -6.02 1.42 12.65
C ILE A 79 -5.51 0.17 11.92
N LEU A 80 -6.36 -0.74 11.46
CA LEU A 80 -5.94 -1.96 10.75
C LEU A 80 -5.12 -1.65 9.48
N PRO A 81 -5.60 -0.86 8.50
CA PRO A 81 -4.81 -0.54 7.30
C PRO A 81 -3.54 0.23 7.64
N PHE A 82 -3.60 1.10 8.65
CA PHE A 82 -2.42 1.83 9.09
C PHE A 82 -1.34 0.88 9.65
N LEU A 83 -1.69 -0.02 10.56
CA LEU A 83 -0.76 -1.04 11.06
C LEU A 83 -0.29 -1.98 9.96
N ALA A 84 -1.20 -2.41 9.08
CA ALA A 84 -0.86 -3.24 7.94
C ALA A 84 0.17 -2.55 7.04
N GLY A 85 0.03 -1.25 6.82
CA GLY A 85 0.99 -0.47 6.04
C GLY A 85 2.33 -0.30 6.75
N LEU A 86 2.32 -0.06 8.06
CA LEU A 86 3.55 0.02 8.85
C LEU A 86 4.37 -1.26 8.76
N LEU A 87 3.70 -2.42 8.80
CA LEU A 87 4.36 -3.73 8.66
C LEU A 87 4.74 -4.05 7.21
N ALA A 88 3.89 -3.69 6.25
CA ALA A 88 4.12 -3.99 4.84
C ALA A 88 5.30 -3.22 4.25
N GLY A 89 5.59 -1.99 4.73
CA GLY A 89 6.71 -1.19 4.22
C GLY A 89 8.10 -1.82 4.39
N TRP A 90 8.24 -2.84 5.24
CA TRP A 90 9.49 -3.61 5.41
C TRP A 90 9.63 -4.76 4.41
N GLN A 91 8.51 -5.24 3.84
CA GLN A 91 8.51 -6.38 2.93
C GLN A 91 9.32 -6.13 1.65
N PRO A 92 9.26 -4.96 0.98
CA PRO A 92 10.08 -4.71 -0.21
C PRO A 92 11.58 -4.89 0.03
N ALA A 93 12.08 -4.49 1.21
CA ALA A 93 13.49 -4.66 1.57
C ALA A 93 13.88 -6.14 1.70
N GLY A 94 13.05 -6.94 2.38
CA GLY A 94 13.24 -8.39 2.46
C GLY A 94 13.13 -9.07 1.09
N ASN A 95 12.16 -8.65 0.28
CA ASN A 95 11.92 -9.19 -1.06
C ASN A 95 13.11 -8.92 -1.98
N ALA A 96 13.70 -7.72 -1.91
CA ALA A 96 14.91 -7.37 -2.64
C ALA A 96 16.09 -8.28 -2.27
N LYS A 97 16.31 -8.54 -0.97
CA LYS A 97 17.39 -9.43 -0.51
C LYS A 97 17.21 -10.89 -0.93
N VAL A 98 15.97 -11.40 -0.91
CA VAL A 98 15.68 -12.74 -1.44
C VAL A 98 15.92 -12.78 -2.95
N ALA A 99 15.50 -11.76 -3.69
CA ALA A 99 15.72 -11.70 -5.14
C ALA A 99 17.22 -11.62 -5.50
N GLU A 100 18.00 -10.85 -4.74
CA GLU A 100 19.47 -10.76 -4.86
C GLU A 100 20.14 -12.10 -4.58
N ALA A 101 19.79 -12.77 -3.47
CA ALA A 101 20.37 -14.04 -3.07
C ALA A 101 20.03 -15.21 -4.01
N THR A 102 18.88 -15.16 -4.68
CA THR A 102 18.38 -16.23 -5.56
C THR A 102 18.56 -15.92 -7.06
N GLY A 103 18.96 -14.70 -7.40
CA GLY A 103 19.01 -14.22 -8.78
C GLY A 103 17.65 -14.13 -9.47
N SER A 104 16.53 -14.24 -8.74
CA SER A 104 15.19 -14.32 -9.32
C SER A 104 14.12 -13.63 -8.48
N MET A 105 13.52 -12.58 -9.03
CA MET A 105 12.36 -11.91 -8.44
C MET A 105 11.14 -12.84 -8.33
N LEU A 106 10.99 -13.80 -9.26
CA LEU A 106 9.89 -14.76 -9.24
C LEU A 106 9.94 -15.67 -8.01
N VAL A 107 11.14 -16.02 -7.54
CA VAL A 107 11.31 -16.81 -6.31
C VAL A 107 10.80 -16.01 -5.11
N SER A 108 11.18 -14.74 -5.00
CA SER A 108 10.70 -13.85 -3.94
C SER A 108 9.16 -13.71 -3.94
N ILE A 109 8.56 -13.48 -5.12
CA ILE A 109 7.10 -13.40 -5.28
C ILE A 109 6.44 -14.72 -4.85
N THR A 110 6.94 -15.85 -5.33
CA THR A 110 6.40 -17.19 -5.01
C THR A 110 6.41 -17.44 -3.51
N TRP A 111 7.48 -17.05 -2.82
CA TRP A 111 7.58 -17.21 -1.36
C TRP A 111 6.58 -16.33 -0.60
N ASN A 112 6.38 -15.09 -1.05
CA ASN A 112 5.34 -14.22 -0.49
C ASN A 112 3.94 -14.86 -0.62
N PHE A 113 3.62 -15.43 -1.78
CA PHE A 113 2.34 -16.09 -2.01
C PHE A 113 2.17 -17.36 -1.17
N ILE A 114 3.20 -18.20 -1.08
CA ILE A 114 3.15 -19.41 -0.26
C ILE A 114 2.94 -19.06 1.21
N VAL A 115 3.72 -18.13 1.76
CA VAL A 115 3.57 -17.70 3.16
C VAL A 115 2.20 -17.08 3.39
N GLY A 116 1.74 -16.21 2.48
CA GLY A 116 0.41 -15.60 2.55
C GLY A 116 -0.71 -16.64 2.53
N PHE A 117 -0.65 -17.60 1.62
CA PHE A 117 -1.60 -18.70 1.49
C PHE A 117 -1.63 -19.57 2.75
N CYS A 118 -0.47 -19.96 3.27
CA CYS A 118 -0.37 -20.78 4.48
C CYS A 118 -0.95 -20.06 5.71
N VAL A 119 -0.62 -18.78 5.90
CA VAL A 119 -1.11 -17.99 7.05
C VAL A 119 -2.62 -17.80 6.97
N LEU A 120 -3.15 -17.41 5.80
CA LEU A 120 -4.59 -17.23 5.61
C LEU A 120 -5.35 -18.56 5.68
N GLY A 121 -4.79 -19.62 5.12
CA GLY A 121 -5.34 -20.97 5.20
C GLY A 121 -5.40 -21.49 6.63
N ALA A 122 -4.35 -21.26 7.43
CA ALA A 122 -4.34 -21.61 8.85
C ALA A 122 -5.40 -20.80 9.63
N ALA A 123 -5.52 -19.49 9.37
CA ALA A 123 -6.55 -18.66 10.00
C ALA A 123 -7.96 -19.15 9.66
N LEU A 124 -8.22 -19.53 8.40
CA LEU A 124 -9.48 -20.12 7.97
C LEU A 124 -9.74 -21.45 8.68
N ALA A 125 -8.75 -22.35 8.73
CA ALA A 125 -8.85 -23.65 9.38
C ALA A 125 -9.19 -23.51 10.87
N ILE A 126 -8.56 -22.58 11.58
CA ILE A 126 -8.88 -22.26 12.98
C ILE A 126 -10.33 -21.80 13.10
N ARG A 127 -10.79 -20.87 12.25
CA ARG A 127 -12.17 -20.40 12.30
C ARG A 127 -13.20 -21.50 12.00
N ILE A 128 -12.88 -22.44 11.09
CA ILE A 128 -13.71 -23.63 10.82
C ILE A 128 -13.76 -24.52 12.07
N ALA A 129 -12.61 -24.81 12.68
CA ALA A 129 -12.52 -25.64 13.88
C ALA A 129 -13.30 -25.05 15.08
N LEU A 130 -13.38 -23.72 15.17
CA LEU A 130 -14.16 -23.00 16.18
C LEU A 130 -15.65 -22.86 15.83
N GLY A 131 -16.10 -23.36 14.67
CA GLY A 131 -17.49 -23.24 14.23
C GLY A 131 -17.92 -21.83 13.81
N HIS A 132 -16.98 -20.93 13.52
CA HIS A 132 -17.24 -19.54 13.15
C HIS A 132 -17.33 -19.30 11.64
N VAL A 133 -17.48 -20.36 10.85
CA VAL A 133 -17.51 -20.31 9.38
C VAL A 133 -18.68 -21.11 8.84
N THR A 134 -19.53 -20.42 8.09
CA THR A 134 -20.45 -21.04 7.15
C THR A 134 -19.80 -20.99 5.77
N ILE A 135 -19.56 -22.15 5.16
CA ILE A 135 -19.00 -22.22 3.81
C ILE A 135 -20.14 -21.99 2.82
N GLN A 136 -20.25 -20.76 2.34
CA GLN A 136 -21.14 -20.38 1.24
C GLN A 136 -20.31 -19.70 0.16
N LEU A 137 -20.42 -20.24 -1.05
CA LEU A 137 -19.81 -19.66 -2.24
C LEU A 137 -20.64 -18.45 -2.66
N PRO A 138 -20.01 -17.30 -2.98
CA PRO A 138 -20.77 -16.15 -3.44
C PRO A 138 -21.48 -16.44 -4.77
N ASP A 139 -22.80 -16.25 -4.83
CA ASP A 139 -23.57 -16.39 -6.09
C ASP A 139 -23.20 -15.34 -7.15
N THR A 140 -22.48 -14.30 -6.71
CA THR A 140 -22.08 -13.15 -7.52
C THR A 140 -20.76 -13.43 -8.23
N TRP A 141 -20.83 -13.64 -9.56
CA TRP A 141 -19.69 -14.13 -10.36
C TRP A 141 -18.44 -13.24 -10.30
N TRP A 142 -18.58 -11.91 -10.20
CA TRP A 142 -17.42 -11.01 -10.21
C TRP A 142 -16.61 -11.09 -8.91
N MET A 143 -17.16 -11.62 -7.81
CA MET A 143 -16.42 -11.82 -6.56
C MET A 143 -15.26 -12.81 -6.72
N TYR A 144 -15.31 -13.69 -7.73
CA TYR A 144 -14.22 -14.60 -8.07
C TYR A 144 -13.07 -13.94 -8.84
N LEU A 145 -13.24 -12.69 -9.32
CA LEU A 145 -12.21 -11.98 -10.07
C LEU A 145 -11.08 -11.43 -9.20
N GLY A 146 -11.24 -11.38 -7.88
CA GLY A 146 -10.23 -10.81 -6.97
C GLY A 146 -8.86 -11.50 -7.10
N GLY A 147 -8.83 -12.83 -7.18
CA GLY A 147 -7.59 -13.60 -7.37
C GLY A 147 -6.90 -13.31 -8.71
N PRO A 148 -7.59 -13.53 -9.85
CA PRO A 148 -7.04 -13.21 -11.17
C PRO A 148 -6.60 -11.74 -11.33
N LEU A 149 -7.38 -10.76 -10.83
CA LEU A 149 -7.02 -9.34 -10.90
C LEU A 149 -5.78 -9.03 -10.06
N GLY A 150 -5.63 -9.65 -8.89
CA GLY A 150 -4.43 -9.52 -8.06
C GLY A 150 -3.18 -10.07 -8.77
N LEU A 151 -3.28 -11.24 -9.41
CA LEU A 151 -2.19 -11.83 -10.18
C LEU A 151 -1.82 -10.95 -11.39
N LEU A 152 -2.83 -10.44 -12.10
CA LEU A 152 -2.65 -9.54 -13.23
C LEU A 152 -1.97 -8.24 -12.79
N SER A 153 -2.34 -7.68 -11.63
CA SER A 153 -1.72 -6.48 -11.06
C SER A 153 -0.22 -6.68 -10.81
N ILE A 154 0.17 -7.80 -10.18
CA ILE A 154 1.59 -8.10 -9.91
C ILE A 154 2.36 -8.36 -11.20
N GLY A 155 1.77 -9.11 -12.14
CA GLY A 155 2.38 -9.37 -13.45
C GLY A 155 2.60 -8.07 -14.23
N LEU A 156 1.61 -7.18 -14.22
CA LEU A 156 1.70 -5.87 -14.86
C LEU A 156 2.77 -5.00 -14.21
N MET A 157 2.85 -4.96 -12.87
CA MET A 157 3.92 -4.26 -12.17
C MET A 157 5.30 -4.79 -12.59
N ALA A 158 5.50 -6.11 -12.61
CA ALA A 158 6.77 -6.72 -13.01
C ALA A 158 7.19 -6.35 -14.45
N ILE A 159 6.23 -6.22 -15.37
CA ILE A 159 6.48 -5.77 -16.75
C ILE A 159 6.81 -4.27 -16.77
N LEU A 160 6.01 -3.44 -16.12
CA LEU A 160 6.14 -1.98 -16.13
C LEU A 160 7.43 -1.49 -15.45
N VAL A 161 7.95 -2.21 -14.45
CA VAL A 161 9.25 -1.91 -13.82
C VAL A 161 10.35 -1.75 -14.86
N ARG A 162 10.36 -2.58 -15.91
CA ARG A 162 11.42 -2.59 -16.93
C ARG A 162 11.44 -1.31 -17.78
N GLY A 163 10.28 -0.66 -17.97
CA GLY A 163 10.16 0.55 -18.80
C GLY A 163 10.16 1.85 -18.00
N LEU A 164 9.55 1.86 -16.81
CA LEU A 164 9.37 3.08 -16.00
C LEU A 164 10.46 3.24 -14.92
N GLY A 165 11.10 2.14 -14.52
CA GLY A 165 11.92 2.08 -13.31
C GLY A 165 11.06 2.07 -12.04
N LEU A 166 11.67 1.66 -10.92
CA LEU A 166 10.98 1.44 -9.65
C LEU A 166 10.40 2.73 -9.04
N LEU A 167 11.12 3.85 -9.15
CA LEU A 167 10.69 5.13 -8.57
C LEU A 167 9.40 5.64 -9.24
N MET A 168 9.41 5.73 -10.57
CA MET A 168 8.26 6.24 -11.32
C MET A 168 7.07 5.28 -11.25
N LEU A 169 7.32 3.96 -11.27
CA LEU A 169 6.27 2.98 -11.04
C LEU A 169 5.63 3.14 -9.66
N GLY A 170 6.42 3.34 -8.61
CA GLY A 170 5.92 3.55 -7.26
C GLY A 170 5.00 4.76 -7.17
N VAL A 171 5.45 5.92 -7.68
CA VAL A 171 4.65 7.15 -7.69
C VAL A 171 3.38 6.99 -8.53
N ALA A 172 3.48 6.42 -9.74
CA ALA A 172 2.33 6.20 -10.61
C ALA A 172 1.32 5.23 -10.01
N SER A 173 1.79 4.15 -9.38
CA SER A 173 0.94 3.18 -8.68
C SER A 173 0.24 3.80 -7.49
N THR A 174 0.95 4.56 -6.65
CA THR A 174 0.36 5.28 -5.51
C THR A 174 -0.68 6.30 -5.98
N ALA A 175 -0.40 7.04 -7.05
CA ALA A 175 -1.35 7.97 -7.65
C ALA A 175 -2.60 7.25 -8.17
N GLY A 176 -2.43 6.16 -8.93
CA GLY A 176 -3.53 5.36 -9.45
C GLY A 176 -4.40 4.75 -8.35
N GLN A 177 -3.79 4.26 -7.28
CA GLN A 177 -4.50 3.70 -6.13
C GLN A 177 -5.30 4.76 -5.37
N LEU A 178 -4.72 5.93 -5.11
CA LEU A 178 -5.38 7.04 -4.40
C LEU A 178 -6.50 7.68 -5.22
N LEU A 179 -6.28 7.90 -6.52
CA LEU A 179 -7.31 8.45 -7.40
C LEU A 179 -8.41 7.40 -7.67
N GLY A 180 -8.01 6.16 -7.93
CA GLY A 180 -8.93 5.05 -8.15
C GLY A 180 -9.80 4.75 -6.94
N SER A 181 -9.27 4.86 -5.72
CA SER A 181 -10.05 4.63 -4.50
C SER A 181 -11.16 5.67 -4.31
N VAL A 182 -10.87 6.95 -4.57
CA VAL A 182 -11.90 8.01 -4.54
C VAL A 182 -12.92 7.81 -5.66
N LEU A 183 -12.48 7.48 -6.87
CA LEU A 183 -13.40 7.20 -7.99
C LEU A 183 -14.32 6.01 -7.68
N ILE A 184 -13.81 4.96 -7.05
CA ILE A 184 -14.63 3.80 -6.65
C ILE A 184 -15.67 4.21 -5.61
N ASP A 185 -15.26 4.92 -4.55
CA ASP A 185 -16.20 5.35 -3.50
C ASP A 185 -17.28 6.31 -4.04
N GLU A 186 -16.96 7.14 -5.04
CA GLU A 186 -17.91 8.06 -5.68
C GLU A 186 -18.84 7.37 -6.69
N LEU A 187 -18.29 6.51 -7.55
CA LEU A 187 -19.05 5.86 -8.64
C LEU A 187 -19.83 4.63 -8.18
N ILE A 188 -19.45 4.03 -7.04
CA ILE A 188 -20.09 2.83 -6.49
C ILE A 188 -20.51 3.11 -5.04
N PRO A 189 -21.59 3.89 -4.81
CA PRO A 189 -22.04 4.27 -3.48
C PRO A 189 -22.64 3.11 -2.66
N SER A 190 -22.78 1.92 -3.26
CA SER A 190 -23.50 0.77 -2.71
C SER A 190 -22.89 0.17 -1.43
N LEU A 191 -21.78 0.73 -0.93
CA LEU A 191 -21.16 0.40 0.36
C LEU A 191 -21.63 1.31 1.52
N GLY A 192 -22.49 2.31 1.25
CA GLY A 192 -23.04 3.20 2.28
C GLY A 192 -22.07 4.27 2.79
N ASN A 193 -20.89 4.40 2.16
CA ASN A 193 -19.92 5.41 2.54
C ASN A 193 -20.14 6.72 1.78
N THR A 194 -20.24 7.80 2.55
CA THR A 194 -20.31 9.16 2.01
C THR A 194 -18.89 9.63 1.72
N VAL A 195 -18.60 10.02 0.47
CA VAL A 195 -17.34 10.69 0.14
C VAL A 195 -17.40 12.11 0.67
N TYR A 196 -16.69 12.36 1.77
CA TYR A 196 -16.58 13.70 2.31
C TYR A 196 -15.56 14.51 1.52
N LEU A 197 -15.79 15.82 1.39
CA LEU A 197 -14.79 16.73 0.80
C LEU A 197 -13.43 16.62 1.49
N VAL A 198 -13.43 16.42 2.81
CA VAL A 198 -12.20 16.21 3.59
C VAL A 198 -11.49 14.90 3.24
N THR A 199 -12.23 13.88 2.78
CA THR A 199 -11.64 12.63 2.27
C THR A 199 -10.87 12.90 0.98
N ILE A 200 -11.44 13.65 0.05
CA ILE A 200 -10.78 14.06 -1.21
C ILE A 200 -9.52 14.88 -0.90
N ILE A 201 -9.62 15.87 -0.01
CA ILE A 201 -8.48 16.70 0.41
C ILE A 201 -7.40 15.82 1.06
N GLY A 202 -7.78 14.91 1.95
CA GLY A 202 -6.86 13.97 2.58
C GLY A 202 -6.14 13.09 1.56
N THR A 203 -6.85 12.51 0.60
CA THR A 203 -6.26 11.73 -0.50
C THR A 203 -5.27 12.55 -1.33
N LEU A 204 -5.58 13.81 -1.65
CA LEU A 204 -4.66 14.71 -2.34
C LEU A 204 -3.42 15.01 -1.49
N PHE A 205 -3.57 15.20 -0.19
CA PHE A 205 -2.45 15.37 0.73
C PHE A 205 -1.55 14.12 0.76
N ALA A 206 -2.12 12.91 0.77
CA ALA A 206 -1.34 11.68 0.71
C ALA A 206 -0.58 11.55 -0.61
N LEU A 207 -1.21 11.92 -1.73
CA LEU A 207 -0.57 11.94 -3.04
C LEU A 207 0.60 12.92 -3.09
N VAL A 208 0.38 14.17 -2.64
CA VAL A 208 1.43 15.18 -2.54
C VAL A 208 2.56 14.70 -1.63
N GLY A 209 2.21 14.11 -0.47
CA GLY A 209 3.18 13.56 0.47
C GLY A 209 4.05 12.46 -0.13
N ALA A 210 3.45 11.53 -0.89
CA ALA A 210 4.17 10.50 -1.61
C ALA A 210 5.15 11.08 -2.65
N ILE A 211 4.68 12.03 -3.47
CA ILE A 211 5.50 12.68 -4.49
C ILE A 211 6.67 13.43 -3.84
N VAL A 212 6.39 14.26 -2.83
CA VAL A 212 7.38 15.06 -2.11
C VAL A 212 8.47 14.19 -1.49
N THR A 213 8.09 13.02 -0.95
CA THR A 213 9.04 12.06 -0.34
C THR A 213 10.06 11.54 -1.35
N THR A 214 9.69 11.44 -2.64
CA THR A 214 10.53 10.88 -3.72
C THR A 214 11.45 11.90 -4.43
N ILE A 215 11.33 13.19 -4.09
CA ILE A 215 12.13 14.26 -4.71
C ILE A 215 13.65 14.03 -4.59
N PRO A 216 14.20 13.64 -3.41
CA PRO A 216 15.64 13.43 -3.28
C PRO A 216 16.18 12.35 -4.23
N GLU A 217 15.49 11.22 -4.31
CA GLU A 217 15.83 10.11 -5.20
C GLU A 217 15.76 10.53 -6.66
N TYR A 218 14.69 11.23 -7.05
CA TYR A 218 14.55 11.72 -8.42
C TYR A 218 15.70 12.66 -8.83
N ARG A 219 16.11 13.56 -7.92
CA ARG A 219 17.25 14.46 -8.18
C ARG A 219 18.56 13.69 -8.31
N ALA A 220 18.81 12.70 -7.45
CA ALA A 220 20.01 11.88 -7.49
C ALA A 220 20.10 11.10 -8.82
N SER A 221 19.03 10.42 -9.23
CA SER A 221 18.98 9.68 -10.50
C SER A 221 19.22 10.60 -11.71
N LYS A 222 18.63 11.80 -11.71
CA LYS A 222 18.81 12.77 -12.79
C LYS A 222 20.22 13.34 -12.87
N MET A 223 20.91 13.49 -11.74
CA MET A 223 22.31 13.92 -11.71
C MET A 223 23.24 12.84 -12.26
N ALA A 224 23.04 11.58 -11.87
CA ALA A 224 23.81 10.44 -12.39
C ALA A 224 23.71 10.34 -13.93
N GLN A 225 22.48 10.42 -14.45
CA GLN A 225 22.24 10.37 -15.90
C GLN A 225 22.92 11.52 -16.68
N ARG A 226 23.06 12.70 -16.07
CA ARG A 226 23.77 13.83 -16.69
C ARG A 226 25.28 13.62 -16.76
N MET A 227 25.85 12.91 -15.79
CA MET A 227 27.29 12.60 -15.77
C MET A 227 27.65 11.55 -16.81
N GLU A 228 26.82 10.51 -16.97
CA GLU A 228 27.00 9.46 -18.00
C GLU A 228 26.94 10.01 -19.44
N VAL A 229 26.17 11.07 -19.68
CA VAL A 229 26.06 11.71 -21.02
C VAL A 229 27.21 12.68 -21.31
N SER A 230 27.97 13.06 -20.28
CA SER A 230 29.12 13.97 -20.41
C SER A 230 30.49 13.28 -20.52
N GLU A 231 30.54 11.96 -20.31
CA GLU A 231 31.69 11.09 -20.59
C GLU A 231 31.59 10.47 -22.00
#